data_AF-A0A140E7K8-F1
#
_entry.id   AF-A0A140E7K8-F1
#
_cell.length_a   1.000
_cell.length_b   1.000
_cell.length_c   1.000
_cell.angle_alpha   90.00
_cell.angle_beta   90.00
_cell.angle_gamma   90.00
#
_symmetry.space_group_name_H-M   'P 1'
#
loop_
_entity.id
_entity.type
_entity.pdbx_description
1 polymer ?
#
loop_
_entity_poly.entity_id
_entity_poly.type
_entity_poly.pdbx_seq_one_letter_code
_entity_poly.pdbx_strand_id
1 'polypeptide(L)'
;MLKKYQQQSLAIELLNRHAKVKIVHQATGISIKLLRQTYRQLHGRSPSRGSIKFSTRGLTGSRRKYKDVTLFAVCYRAASNKSADSQIQTLINAFDAYKISFPSGQLDFSAAWVVAQDIKDKKVQISTCTNCRAWVLLNARDDHDRCEICKTGM
;
A
#
# COMPACT_ATOMS: atom_id res chain seq x y z
N MET A 1 21.24 21.38 -5.05
CA MET A 1 20.59 20.88 -6.29
C MET A 1 20.14 19.42 -6.19
N LEU A 2 20.98 18.49 -5.71
CA LEU A 2 20.66 17.05 -5.63
C LEU A 2 19.33 16.70 -4.94
N LYS A 3 19.04 17.31 -3.78
CA LYS A 3 17.80 17.03 -3.02
C LYS A 3 16.53 17.35 -3.82
N LYS A 4 16.53 18.44 -4.59
CA LYS A 4 15.38 18.82 -5.44
C LYS A 4 15.16 17.80 -6.56
N TYR A 5 16.25 17.31 -7.16
CA TYR A 5 16.19 16.28 -8.19
C TYR A 5 15.64 14.95 -7.63
N GLN A 6 16.13 14.51 -6.46
CA GLN A 6 15.62 13.31 -5.79
C GLN A 6 14.12 13.42 -5.45
N GLN A 7 13.66 14.56 -4.93
CA GLN A 7 12.24 14.80 -4.65
C GLN A 7 11.38 14.74 -5.92
N GLN A 8 11.88 15.29 -7.04
CA GLN A 8 11.19 15.26 -8.32
C GLN A 8 11.13 13.84 -8.91
N SER A 9 12.24 13.09 -8.86
CA SER A 9 12.28 11.70 -9.31
C SER A 9 11.27 10.85 -8.53
N LEU A 10 11.31 10.93 -7.20
CA LEU A 10 10.38 10.21 -6.34
C LEU A 10 8.92 10.62 -6.62
N ALA A 11 8.65 11.90 -6.86
CA ALA A 11 7.31 12.34 -7.22
C ALA A 11 6.84 11.70 -8.52
N ILE A 12 7.67 11.68 -9.56
CA ILE A 12 7.33 11.06 -10.86
C ILE A 12 7.07 9.56 -10.68
N GLU A 13 7.92 8.85 -9.93
CA GLU A 13 7.76 7.43 -9.64
C GLU A 13 6.43 7.10 -8.95
N LEU A 14 6.06 7.90 -7.95
CA LEU A 14 4.80 7.70 -7.23
C LEU A 14 3.58 8.07 -8.10
N LEU A 15 3.68 9.14 -8.91
CA LEU A 15 2.59 9.54 -9.81
C LEU A 15 2.39 8.53 -10.94
N ASN A 16 3.45 7.90 -11.45
CA ASN A 16 3.35 6.82 -12.44
C ASN A 16 2.64 5.58 -11.87
N ARG A 17 2.74 5.34 -10.57
CA ARG A 17 1.97 4.31 -9.85
C ARG A 17 0.55 4.76 -9.47
N HIS A 18 0.11 5.91 -9.99
CA HIS A 18 -1.18 6.54 -9.69
C HIS A 18 -1.40 6.81 -8.19
N ALA A 19 -0.34 7.06 -7.43
CA ALA A 19 -0.45 7.47 -6.04
C ALA A 19 -1.26 8.76 -5.92
N LYS A 20 -2.10 8.87 -4.90
CA LYS A 20 -2.84 10.10 -4.62
C LYS A 20 -1.87 11.24 -4.35
N VAL A 21 -2.15 12.40 -4.97
CA VAL A 21 -1.30 13.60 -4.87
C VAL A 21 -0.96 13.98 -3.42
N LYS A 22 -1.87 13.78 -2.47
CA LYS A 22 -1.60 14.05 -1.05
C LYS A 22 -0.49 13.15 -0.47
N ILE A 23 -0.44 11.88 -0.86
CA ILE A 23 0.63 10.94 -0.46
C ILE A 23 1.95 11.39 -1.08
N VAL A 24 1.94 11.75 -2.37
CA VAL A 24 3.14 12.24 -3.06
C VAL A 24 3.67 13.52 -2.43
N HIS A 25 2.78 14.45 -2.05
CA HIS A 25 3.12 15.65 -1.32
C HIS A 25 3.78 15.33 0.02
N GLN A 26 3.18 14.42 0.80
CA GLN A 26 3.72 14.00 2.09
C GLN A 26 5.11 13.34 1.96
N ALA A 27 5.34 12.55 0.91
CA ALA A 27 6.60 11.87 0.68
C ALA A 27 7.73 12.77 0.15
N THR A 28 7.39 13.84 -0.58
CA THR A 28 8.37 14.63 -1.34
C THR A 28 8.48 16.10 -0.91
N GLY A 29 7.47 16.63 -0.22
CA GLY A 29 7.33 18.05 0.11
C GLY A 29 6.92 18.94 -1.07
N ILE A 30 6.79 18.41 -2.29
CA ILE A 30 6.43 19.20 -3.48
C ILE A 30 4.98 19.67 -3.39
N SER A 31 4.72 20.94 -3.73
CA SER A 31 3.38 21.53 -3.62
C SER A 31 2.31 20.72 -4.38
N ILE A 32 1.12 20.60 -3.78
CA ILE A 32 -0.03 19.91 -4.39
C ILE A 32 -0.38 20.50 -5.77
N LYS A 33 -0.24 21.82 -5.94
CA LYS A 33 -0.50 22.50 -7.22
C LYS A 33 0.42 21.96 -8.33
N LEU A 34 1.73 21.90 -8.06
CA LEU A 34 2.70 21.37 -9.01
C LEU A 34 2.46 19.88 -9.28
N LEU A 35 2.26 19.07 -8.24
CA LEU A 35 1.99 17.64 -8.41
C LEU A 35 0.73 17.34 -9.24
N ARG A 36 -0.34 18.15 -9.10
CA ARG A 36 -1.54 18.03 -9.96
C ARG A 36 -1.25 18.39 -11.41
N GLN A 37 -0.37 19.35 -11.66
CA GLN A 37 0.07 19.69 -13.02
C GLN A 37 0.91 18.56 -13.61
N THR A 38 1.91 18.06 -12.87
CA THR A 38 2.75 16.93 -13.28
C THR A 38 1.92 15.68 -13.56
N TYR A 39 0.93 15.36 -12.70
CA TYR A 39 0.03 14.22 -12.95
C TYR A 39 -0.74 14.38 -14.28
N ARG A 40 -1.25 15.58 -14.58
CA ARG A 40 -1.95 15.85 -15.83
C ARG A 40 -1.04 15.71 -17.05
N GLN A 41 0.22 16.14 -16.93
CA GLN A 41 1.22 16.00 -17.97
C GLN A 41 1.56 14.52 -18.24
N LEU A 42 1.72 13.72 -17.19
CA LEU A 42 2.05 12.29 -17.31
C LEU A 42 0.88 11.45 -17.84
N HIS A 43 -0.35 11.76 -17.42
CA HIS A 43 -1.51 10.86 -17.62
C HIS A 43 -2.59 11.41 -18.55
N GLY A 44 -2.45 12.63 -19.06
CA GLY A 44 -3.45 13.29 -19.92
C GLY A 44 -4.80 13.60 -19.24
N ARG A 45 -4.93 13.33 -17.93
CA ARG A 45 -6.17 13.51 -17.17
C ARG A 45 -5.92 14.03 -15.77
N SER A 46 -6.94 14.60 -15.15
CA SER A 46 -6.85 15.02 -13.75
C SER A 46 -6.74 13.81 -12.80
N PRO A 47 -6.01 13.94 -11.68
CA PRO A 47 -5.97 12.89 -10.66
C PRO A 47 -7.37 12.62 -10.11
N SER A 48 -7.61 11.39 -9.66
CA SER A 48 -8.94 10.96 -9.20
C SER A 48 -9.45 11.83 -8.05
N ARG A 49 -10.73 12.20 -8.13
CA ARG A 49 -11.43 12.88 -7.05
C ARG A 49 -11.83 11.82 -6.02
N GLY A 50 -11.28 11.91 -4.81
CA GLY A 50 -11.66 11.03 -3.71
C GLY A 50 -10.66 11.06 -2.56
N SER A 51 -11.16 10.94 -1.32
CA SER A 51 -10.33 10.85 -0.12
C SER A 51 -9.48 9.59 -0.10
N ILE A 52 -8.29 9.67 0.48
CA ILE A 52 -7.52 8.47 0.85
C ILE A 52 -8.41 7.68 1.83
N LYS A 53 -8.48 6.36 1.69
CA LYS A 53 -9.21 5.53 2.65
C LYS A 53 -8.54 5.64 4.02
N PHE A 54 -9.33 5.65 5.09
CA PHE A 54 -8.83 5.98 6.42
C PHE A 54 -8.14 4.82 7.14
N SER A 55 -8.40 3.58 6.75
CA SER A 55 -7.84 2.40 7.41
C SER A 55 -7.85 1.17 6.51
N THR A 56 -7.03 0.19 6.89
CA THR A 56 -6.99 -1.16 6.33
C THR A 56 -8.34 -1.84 6.44
N ARG A 57 -9.08 -1.64 7.54
CA ARG A 57 -10.45 -2.15 7.73
C ARG A 57 -11.41 -1.67 6.64
N GLY A 58 -11.30 -0.41 6.23
CA GLY A 58 -12.08 0.14 5.11
C GLY A 58 -11.68 -0.43 3.74
N LEU A 59 -10.54 -1.10 3.62
CA LEU A 59 -10.04 -1.73 2.40
C LEU A 59 -10.42 -3.21 2.30
N THR A 60 -10.74 -3.89 3.41
CA THR A 60 -10.92 -5.35 3.49
C THR A 60 -12.38 -5.83 3.52
N GLY A 61 -13.35 -4.95 3.21
CA GLY A 61 -14.79 -5.25 3.32
C GLY A 61 -15.34 -6.37 2.42
N SER A 62 -14.52 -7.06 1.63
CA SER A 62 -14.91 -8.29 0.95
C SER A 62 -13.75 -9.29 0.93
N ARG A 63 -14.04 -10.59 0.80
CA ARG A 63 -13.02 -11.65 0.77
C ARG A 63 -11.94 -11.40 -0.29
N ARG A 64 -12.32 -10.92 -1.48
CA ARG A 64 -11.38 -10.59 -2.55
C ARG A 64 -10.45 -9.47 -2.14
N LYS A 65 -10.99 -8.37 -1.58
CA LYS A 65 -10.15 -7.25 -1.15
C LYS A 65 -9.27 -7.61 0.04
N TYR A 66 -9.79 -8.39 0.98
CA TYR A 66 -9.00 -8.92 2.10
C TYR A 66 -7.81 -9.75 1.61
N LYS A 67 -8.01 -10.61 0.60
CA LYS A 67 -6.92 -11.38 -0.02
C LYS A 67 -5.85 -10.46 -0.63
N ASP A 68 -6.27 -9.46 -1.41
CA ASP A 68 -5.37 -8.49 -2.06
C ASP A 68 -4.53 -7.73 -1.01
N VAL A 69 -5.18 -7.24 0.04
CA VAL A 69 -4.56 -6.53 1.17
C VAL A 69 -3.59 -7.44 1.94
N THR A 70 -3.99 -8.68 2.22
CA THR A 70 -3.16 -9.66 2.95
C THR A 70 -1.91 -10.00 2.15
N LEU A 71 -2.04 -10.22 0.84
CA LEU A 71 -0.90 -10.54 -0.01
C LEU A 71 0.09 -9.37 -0.09
N PHE A 72 -0.42 -8.14 -0.26
CA PHE A 72 0.45 -6.96 -0.19
C PHE A 72 1.14 -6.83 1.17
N ALA A 73 0.44 -7.08 2.28
CA ALA A 73 1.02 -7.02 3.62
C ALA A 73 2.20 -8.01 3.76
N VAL A 74 2.09 -9.21 3.20
CA VAL A 74 3.18 -10.19 3.14
C VAL A 74 4.36 -9.66 2.32
N CYS A 75 4.11 -9.07 1.14
CA CYS A 75 5.17 -8.43 0.34
C CYS A 75 5.86 -7.30 1.12
N TYR A 76 5.08 -6.49 1.86
CA TYR A 76 5.61 -5.39 2.67
C TYR A 76 6.46 -5.87 3.84
N ARG A 77 6.06 -6.94 4.53
CA ARG A 77 6.88 -7.59 5.57
C ARG A 77 8.19 -8.11 4.99
N ALA A 78 8.14 -8.77 3.82
CA ALA A 78 9.34 -9.28 3.17
C ALA A 78 10.29 -8.17 2.73
N ALA A 79 9.77 -7.05 2.21
CA ALA A 79 10.57 -5.88 1.84
C ALA A 79 11.19 -5.20 3.06
N SER A 80 10.42 -5.03 4.14
CA SER A 80 10.86 -4.38 5.38
C SER A 80 11.99 -5.13 6.08
N ASN A 81 12.06 -6.47 5.94
CA ASN A 81 13.11 -7.29 6.54
C ASN A 81 14.44 -7.23 5.79
N LYS A 82 14.46 -6.74 4.55
CA LYS A 82 15.65 -6.80 3.66
C LYS A 82 16.36 -5.46 3.51
N SER A 83 15.69 -4.34 3.75
CA SER A 83 16.18 -3.03 3.29
C SER A 83 16.55 -2.09 4.45
N ALA A 84 17.71 -1.45 4.35
CA ALA A 84 18.01 -0.18 5.04
C ALA A 84 17.33 1.04 4.35
N ASP A 85 16.40 0.78 3.44
CA ASP A 85 15.73 1.78 2.63
C ASP A 85 14.78 2.64 3.46
N SER A 86 14.51 3.85 2.95
CA SER A 86 13.46 4.70 3.51
C SER A 86 12.07 4.03 3.42
N GLN A 87 11.15 4.39 4.33
CA GLN A 87 9.80 3.81 4.38
C GLN A 87 9.04 3.90 3.04
N ILE A 88 9.22 4.98 2.28
CA ILE A 88 8.57 5.14 0.97
C ILE A 88 9.16 4.19 -0.06
N GLN A 89 10.47 3.94 -0.01
CA GLN A 89 11.14 3.01 -0.91
C GLN A 89 10.78 1.55 -0.57
N THR A 90 10.70 1.20 0.71
CA THR A 90 10.18 -0.11 1.15
C THR A 90 8.75 -0.32 0.64
N LEU A 91 7.90 0.72 0.68
CA LEU A 91 6.54 0.66 0.13
C LEU A 91 6.54 0.47 -1.39
N ILE A 92 7.38 1.21 -2.14
CA ILE A 92 7.52 1.06 -3.59
C ILE A 92 7.90 -0.38 -3.94
N ASN A 93 8.97 -0.89 -3.33
CA ASN A 93 9.47 -2.24 -3.57
C ASN A 93 8.41 -3.30 -3.26
N ALA A 94 7.69 -3.15 -2.14
CA ALA A 94 6.62 -4.06 -1.75
C ALA A 94 5.42 -4.03 -2.72
N PHE A 95 5.03 -2.84 -3.17
CA PHE A 95 3.91 -2.68 -4.10
C PHE A 95 4.23 -3.27 -5.47
N ASP A 96 5.44 -3.04 -5.97
CA ASP A 96 5.89 -3.59 -7.25
C ASP A 96 5.99 -5.12 -7.16
N ALA A 97 6.55 -5.67 -6.08
CA ALA A 97 6.57 -7.11 -5.84
C ALA A 97 5.16 -7.71 -5.78
N TYR A 98 4.20 -7.03 -5.15
CA TYR A 98 2.80 -7.43 -5.12
C TYR A 98 2.18 -7.44 -6.53
N LYS A 99 2.41 -6.41 -7.34
CA LYS A 99 1.88 -6.33 -8.72
C LYS A 99 2.48 -7.37 -9.64
N ILE A 100 3.77 -7.68 -9.48
CA ILE A 100 4.45 -8.74 -10.23
C ILE A 100 3.90 -10.11 -9.81
N SER A 101 3.78 -10.35 -8.51
CA SER A 101 3.36 -11.65 -7.95
C SER A 101 1.87 -11.92 -8.12
N PHE A 102 1.05 -10.87 -8.21
CA PHE A 102 -0.39 -10.96 -8.36
C PHE A 102 -0.95 -9.87 -9.30
N PRO A 103 -0.73 -10.00 -10.62
CA PRO A 103 -1.13 -8.97 -11.60
C PRO A 103 -2.63 -8.69 -11.64
N SER A 104 -3.46 -9.68 -11.31
CA SER A 104 -4.92 -9.53 -11.25
C SER A 104 -5.42 -8.79 -9.98
N GLY A 105 -4.50 -8.49 -9.06
CA GLY A 105 -4.76 -7.82 -7.80
C GLY A 105 -5.18 -6.36 -7.97
N GLN A 106 -6.28 -5.99 -7.33
CA GLN A 106 -6.96 -4.70 -7.51
C GLN A 106 -6.51 -3.64 -6.50
N LEU A 107 -5.68 -3.99 -5.51
CA LEU A 107 -5.06 -3.02 -4.60
C LEU A 107 -4.26 -1.97 -5.38
N ASP A 108 -4.59 -0.69 -5.21
CA ASP A 108 -3.84 0.43 -5.76
C ASP A 108 -2.73 0.91 -4.81
N PHE A 109 -1.81 1.73 -5.30
CA PHE A 109 -0.68 2.21 -4.51
C PHE A 109 -1.11 3.00 -3.27
N SER A 110 -2.21 3.75 -3.36
CA SER A 110 -2.68 4.56 -2.23
C SER A 110 -3.30 3.70 -1.14
N ALA A 111 -3.97 2.61 -1.51
CA ALA A 111 -4.45 1.60 -0.58
C ALA A 111 -3.28 0.84 0.07
N ALA A 112 -2.25 0.47 -0.71
CA ALA A 112 -1.02 -0.12 -0.20
C ALA A 112 -0.31 0.78 0.83
N TRP A 113 -0.26 2.10 0.57
CA TRP A 113 0.26 3.07 1.53
C TRP A 113 -0.49 3.04 2.87
N VAL A 114 -1.82 2.99 2.85
CA VAL A 114 -2.65 2.89 4.08
C VAL A 114 -2.33 1.62 4.84
N VAL A 115 -2.23 0.48 4.15
CA VAL A 115 -1.90 -0.81 4.77
C VAL A 115 -0.51 -0.75 5.42
N ALA A 116 0.49 -0.18 4.73
CA ALA A 116 1.83 -0.01 5.28
C ALA A 116 1.84 0.88 6.55
N GLN A 117 1.08 1.98 6.57
CA GLN A 117 0.96 2.82 7.76
C GLN A 117 0.30 2.06 8.92
N ASP A 118 -0.79 1.33 8.68
CA ASP A 118 -1.47 0.59 9.74
C ASP A 118 -0.63 -0.58 10.28
N ILE A 119 0.20 -1.23 9.45
CA ILE A 119 1.18 -2.22 9.91
C ILE A 119 2.21 -1.55 10.82
N LYS A 120 2.77 -0.42 10.39
CA LYS A 120 3.77 0.33 11.16
C LYS A 120 3.22 0.83 12.50
N ASP A 121 1.98 1.29 12.50
CA ASP A 121 1.24 1.73 13.69
C ASP A 121 0.72 0.55 14.53
N LYS A 122 1.02 -0.70 14.15
CA LYS A 122 0.56 -1.94 14.79
C LYS A 122 -0.96 -2.08 14.89
N LYS A 123 -1.72 -1.38 14.05
CA LYS A 123 -3.19 -1.49 13.96
C LYS A 123 -3.63 -2.78 13.27
N VAL A 124 -2.79 -3.33 12.40
CA VAL A 124 -2.95 -4.66 11.78
C VAL A 124 -1.65 -5.44 11.87
N GLN A 125 -1.74 -6.77 11.90
CA GLN A 125 -0.57 -7.64 12.08
C GLN A 125 -0.62 -8.85 11.17
N ILE A 126 0.54 -9.26 10.65
CA ILE A 126 0.66 -10.41 9.76
C ILE A 126 1.03 -11.64 10.59
N SER A 127 0.18 -12.65 10.56
CA SER A 127 0.40 -13.93 11.23
C SER A 127 0.22 -15.10 10.24
N THR A 128 0.48 -16.31 10.71
CA THR A 128 0.18 -17.55 9.99
C THR A 128 -0.83 -18.37 10.77
N CYS A 129 -1.81 -18.95 10.07
CA CYS A 129 -2.76 -19.89 10.67
C CYS A 129 -2.03 -21.06 11.35
N THR A 130 -2.41 -21.38 12.58
CA THR A 130 -1.86 -22.51 13.34
C THR A 130 -2.20 -23.87 12.71
N ASN A 131 -3.34 -23.97 12.02
CA ASN A 131 -3.81 -25.19 11.36
C ASN A 131 -3.23 -25.36 9.94
N CYS A 132 -3.50 -24.41 9.04
CA CYS A 132 -3.13 -24.57 7.62
C CYS A 132 -1.93 -23.73 7.17
N ARG A 133 -1.25 -23.04 8.09
CA ARG A 133 -0.06 -22.19 7.83
C ARG A 133 -0.25 -21.02 6.86
N ALA A 134 -1.48 -20.76 6.42
CA ALA A 134 -1.78 -19.66 5.51
C ALA A 134 -1.52 -18.30 6.18
N TRP A 135 -1.04 -17.33 5.40
CA TRP A 135 -0.91 -15.94 5.85
C TRP A 135 -2.26 -15.32 6.17
N VAL A 136 -2.35 -14.65 7.31
CA VAL A 136 -3.55 -13.97 7.80
C VAL A 136 -3.19 -12.58 8.29
N LEU A 137 -4.07 -11.63 8.01
CA LEU A 137 -3.94 -10.25 8.45
C LEU A 137 -4.93 -9.97 9.60
N LEU A 138 -4.40 -10.00 10.82
CA LEU A 138 -5.14 -9.80 12.06
C LEU A 138 -5.61 -8.35 12.21
N ASN A 139 -6.73 -8.14 12.89
CA ASN A 139 -7.37 -6.84 13.14
C ASN A 139 -7.78 -6.06 11.89
N ALA A 140 -7.69 -6.69 10.71
CA ALA A 140 -8.05 -6.06 9.45
C ALA A 140 -9.55 -6.10 9.19
N ARG A 141 -10.36 -6.77 10.00
CA ARG A 141 -11.83 -6.82 9.88
C ARG A 141 -12.50 -6.84 11.26
N ASP A 142 -13.81 -6.65 11.30
CA ASP A 142 -14.64 -6.67 12.54
C ASP A 142 -14.97 -8.11 12.99
N ASP A 143 -15.04 -9.05 12.05
CA ASP A 143 -15.23 -10.47 12.35
C ASP A 143 -13.95 -11.05 12.96
N HIS A 144 -14.12 -11.85 14.02
CA HIS A 144 -13.03 -12.44 14.81
C HIS A 144 -11.95 -13.00 13.89
N ASP A 145 -10.68 -12.80 14.25
CA ASP A 145 -9.54 -13.23 13.45
C ASP A 145 -9.62 -14.73 13.15
N ARG A 146 -10.07 -15.06 11.93
CA ARG A 146 -10.24 -16.44 11.43
C ARG A 146 -9.51 -16.60 10.11
N CYS A 147 -9.04 -17.81 9.86
CA CYS A 147 -8.39 -18.14 8.62
C CYS A 147 -9.39 -18.11 7.46
N GLU A 148 -9.13 -17.32 6.41
CA GLU A 148 -10.00 -17.31 5.22
C GLU A 148 -9.87 -18.56 4.33
N ILE A 149 -8.92 -19.44 4.65
CA ILE A 149 -8.71 -20.72 3.96
C ILE A 149 -9.43 -21.85 4.71
N CYS A 150 -9.03 -22.14 5.95
CA CYS A 150 -9.58 -23.28 6.72
C CYS A 150 -10.66 -22.90 7.75
N LYS A 151 -11.00 -21.61 7.88
CA LYS A 151 -12.05 -21.09 8.79
C LYS A 151 -11.81 -21.32 10.30
N THR A 152 -10.64 -21.82 10.69
CA THR A 152 -10.19 -21.92 12.09
C THR A 152 -9.87 -20.54 12.69
N GLY A 153 -10.07 -20.36 14.00
CA GLY A 153 -9.59 -19.18 14.73
C GLY A 153 -8.07 -19.03 14.70
N MET A 154 -7.59 -17.80 14.76
CA MET A 154 -6.16 -17.44 14.83
C MET A 154 -5.61 -17.50 16.24
#